data_AF-A4C0M0-F1
#
_entry.id   AF-A4C0M0-F1
#
_cell.length_a   1.000
_cell.length_b   1.000
_cell.length_c   1.000
_cell.angle_alpha   90.00
_cell.angle_beta   90.00
_cell.angle_gamma   90.00
#
_symmetry.space_group_name_H-M   'P 1'
#
loop_
_entity.id
_entity.type
_entity.pdbx_description
1 polymer ?
#
loop_
_entity_poly.entity_id
_entity_poly.type
_entity_poly.pdbx_seq_one_letter_code
_entity_poly.pdbx_strand_id
1 'polypeptide(L)' 'MYVKKLFYGLNPANKPKLSIFENKYSYKKMLIEQNITIDSACEHHFLPIIGHANVAYIPKDRGCKF' A
#
# COMPACT_ATOMS: atom_id res chain seq x y z
N MET A 1 16.13 7.63 -13.29
CA MET A 1 14.94 6.81 -13.62
C MET A 1 14.86 5.58 -12.71
N TYR A 2 15.80 4.62 -12.78
CA TYR A 2 15.74 3.39 -11.97
C TYR A 2 15.89 3.61 -10.45
N VAL A 3 17.03 4.14 -9.97
CA VAL A 3 17.33 4.20 -8.52
C VAL A 3 16.44 5.20 -7.76
N LYS A 4 16.28 6.42 -8.27
CA LYS A 4 15.53 7.49 -7.59
C LYS A 4 14.01 7.46 -7.80
N LYS A 5 13.51 6.64 -8.75
CA LYS A 5 12.07 6.53 -9.05
C LYS A 5 11.60 5.08 -8.98
N LEU A 6 11.79 4.28 -10.02
CA LEU A 6 11.15 2.96 -10.14
C LEU A 6 11.47 2.00 -8.99
N PHE A 7 12.72 1.97 -8.52
CA PHE A 7 13.18 1.05 -7.47
C PHE A 7 13.43 1.76 -6.13
N TYR A 8 12.85 2.95 -5.93
CA TYR A 8 13.02 3.69 -4.68
C TYR A 8 12.57 2.88 -3.45
N GLY A 9 11.54 2.04 -3.60
CA GLY A 9 10.99 1.20 -2.53
C GLY A 9 11.92 0.10 -2.02
N LEU A 10 13.02 -0.22 -2.73
CA LEU A 10 14.02 -1.20 -2.25
C LEU A 10 14.86 -0.67 -1.09
N ASN A 11 14.92 0.66 -0.89
CA ASN A 11 15.58 1.24 0.27
C ASN A 11 14.60 1.31 1.45
N PRO A 12 14.85 0.60 2.57
CA PRO A 12 13.99 0.62 3.75
C PRO A 12 13.77 2.02 4.35
N ALA A 13 14.71 2.95 4.13
CA ALA A 13 14.56 4.35 4.56
C ALA A 13 13.40 5.08 3.86
N ASN A 14 12.93 4.58 2.71
CA ASN A 14 11.81 5.15 1.96
C ASN A 14 10.45 4.57 2.39
N LYS A 15 10.40 3.77 3.45
CA LYS A 15 9.14 3.23 3.97
C LYS A 15 8.19 4.38 4.37
N PRO A 16 6.91 4.36 3.92
CA PRO A 16 5.97 5.42 4.27
C PRO A 16 5.68 5.44 5.77
N LYS A 17 5.42 6.64 6.30
CA LYS A 17 4.93 6.81 7.67
C LYS A 17 3.50 6.29 7.75
N LEU A 18 3.21 5.44 8.74
CA LEU A 18 1.89 4.88 8.95
C LEU A 18 1.01 5.88 9.72
N SER A 19 -0.17 6.18 9.17
CA SER A 19 -1.23 6.91 9.87
C SER A 19 -2.25 5.90 10.39
N ILE A 20 -2.40 5.83 11.71
CA ILE A 20 -3.29 4.86 12.37
C ILE A 20 -4.34 5.58 13.20
N PHE A 21 -5.50 4.93 13.38
CA PHE A 21 -6.55 5.39 14.28
C PHE A 21 -6.97 4.26 15.23
N GLU A 22 -7.49 4.63 16.39
CA GLU A 22 -8.01 3.68 17.38
C GLU A 22 -9.43 3.23 17.00
N ASN A 23 -9.70 1.93 17.07
CA ASN A 23 -11.02 1.37 16.80
C ASN A 23 -11.96 1.50 18.01
N LYS A 24 -12.22 2.74 18.43
CA LYS A 24 -12.98 3.05 19.67
C LYS A 24 -14.35 2.39 19.75
N TYR A 25 -14.99 2.20 18.60
CA TYR A 25 -16.33 1.61 18.51
C TYR A 25 -16.34 0.10 18.32
N SER A 26 -15.17 -0.57 18.43
CA SER A 26 -15.02 -2.00 18.16
C SER A 26 -15.67 -2.41 16.84
N TYR A 27 -15.45 -1.63 15.78
CA TYR A 27 -15.97 -1.90 14.46
C TYR A 27 -15.41 -3.23 13.94
N LYS A 28 -16.30 -4.17 13.60
CA LYS A 28 -15.93 -5.55 13.18
C LYS A 28 -16.22 -5.86 11.71
N LYS A 29 -16.47 -4.85 10.89
CA LYS A 29 -16.70 -5.05 9.45
C LYS A 29 -15.42 -4.73 8.66
N MET A 30 -15.41 -5.19 7.42
CA MET A 30 -14.32 -4.97 6.48
C MET A 30 -14.25 -3.49 6.08
N LEU A 31 -13.05 -2.94 6.14
CA LEU A 31 -12.67 -1.69 5.49
C LEU A 31 -11.97 -2.06 4.18
N ILE A 32 -12.36 -1.41 3.09
CA ILE A 32 -11.86 -1.68 1.75
C ILE A 32 -11.40 -0.36 1.14
N GLU A 33 -10.18 -0.34 0.64
CA GLU A 33 -9.68 0.69 -0.26
C GLU A 33 -9.55 0.07 -1.66
N GLN A 34 -10.14 0.72 -2.66
CA GLN A 34 -10.24 0.17 -4.01
C GLN A 34 -9.56 1.07 -5.03
N ASN A 35 -9.18 0.49 -6.16
CA ASN A 35 -8.60 1.19 -7.30
C ASN A 35 -7.27 1.91 -7.00
N ILE A 36 -6.49 1.43 -6.03
CA ILE A 36 -5.16 1.98 -5.69
C ILE A 36 -4.27 1.83 -6.93
N THR A 37 -3.75 2.93 -7.43
CA THR A 37 -2.87 2.92 -8.62
C THR A 37 -1.55 2.25 -8.28
N ILE A 38 -1.16 1.28 -9.11
CA ILE A 38 0.11 0.55 -8.98
C ILE A 38 0.94 0.76 -10.25
N ASP A 39 2.13 1.31 -10.06
CA ASP A 39 3.18 1.41 -11.06
C ASP A 39 4.38 0.56 -10.61
N SER A 40 4.70 -0.48 -11.37
CA SER A 40 5.78 -1.41 -11.08
C SER A 40 6.52 -1.82 -12.36
N ALA A 41 7.47 -2.75 -12.26
CA ALA A 41 8.15 -3.35 -13.40
C ALA A 41 8.37 -4.84 -13.17
N CYS A 42 8.25 -5.64 -14.24
CA CYS A 42 8.60 -7.06 -14.17
C CYS A 42 10.12 -7.23 -14.06
N GLU A 43 10.57 -8.05 -13.11
CA GLU A 43 12.00 -8.26 -12.87
C GLU A 43 12.72 -8.99 -14.02
N HIS A 44 12.00 -9.79 -14.82
CA HIS A 44 12.60 -10.55 -15.91
C HIS A 44 12.96 -9.69 -17.13
N HIS A 45 12.14 -8.68 -17.43
CA HIS A 45 12.24 -7.92 -18.69
C HIS A 45 12.35 -6.41 -18.48
N PHE A 46 12.20 -5.93 -17.23
CA PHE A 46 12.25 -4.52 -16.86
C PHE A 46 11.22 -3.67 -17.60
N LEU A 47 10.11 -4.31 -18.02
CA LEU A 47 8.96 -3.65 -18.66
C LEU A 47 7.91 -3.24 -17.62
N PRO A 48 7.17 -2.14 -17.85
CA PRO A 48 6.17 -1.63 -16.91
C PRO A 48 5.06 -2.65 -16.60
N ILE A 49 4.66 -2.70 -15.33
CA ILE A 49 3.41 -3.31 -14.86
C ILE A 49 2.57 -2.16 -14.31
N ILE A 50 1.44 -1.87 -14.95
CA ILE A 50 0.53 -0.80 -14.56
C ILE A 50 -0.84 -1.42 -14.27
N GLY A 51 -1.45 -1.06 -13.15
CA GLY A 51 -2.77 -1.57 -12.82
C GLY A 51 -3.31 -1.00 -11.52
N HIS A 52 -4.27 -1.73 -10.95
CA HIS A 52 -4.94 -1.37 -9.72
C HIS A 52 -4.88 -2.48 -8.70
N ALA A 53 -4.72 -2.11 -7.43
CA ALA A 53 -4.88 -3.00 -6.29
C ALA A 53 -6.10 -2.61 -5.46
N ASN A 54 -6.75 -3.61 -4.88
CA ASN A 54 -7.79 -3.45 -3.87
C ASN A 54 -7.27 -4.08 -2.58
N VAL A 55 -7.32 -3.33 -1.48
CA VAL A 55 -6.85 -3.80 -0.17
C VAL A 55 -8.01 -3.77 0.80
N ALA A 56 -8.22 -4.89 1.49
CA ALA A 56 -9.29 -5.03 2.47
C ALA A 56 -8.76 -5.62 3.78
N TYR A 57 -9.27 -5.12 4.91
CA TYR A 57 -8.95 -5.66 6.22
C TYR A 57 -10.07 -5.40 7.23
N ILE A 58 -10.09 -6.16 8.33
CA ILE A 58 -10.99 -5.91 9.47
C ILE A 58 -10.13 -5.33 10.61
N PRO A 59 -10.39 -4.10 11.08
CA PRO A 59 -9.61 -3.51 12.16
C PRO A 59 -9.81 -4.29 13.47
N LYS A 60 -8.70 -4.56 14.18
CA LYS A 60 -8.74 -5.05 15.58
C LYS A 60 -8.82 -3.83 16.51
N ASP A 61 -7.78 -3.58 17.30
CA ASP A 61 -7.72 -2.42 18.21
C ASP A 61 -7.39 -1.11 17.46
N ARG A 62 -6.75 -1.22 16.30
CA ARG A 62 -6.36 -0.09 15.45
C ARG A 62 -6.65 -0.36 13.99
N GLY A 63 -6.96 0.70 13.25
CA GLY A 63 -7.04 0.71 11.79
C GLY A 63 -5.90 1.51 11.18
N CYS A 64 -5.51 1.15 9.96
CA CYS A 64 -4.68 1.98 9.10
C CYS A 64 -5.57 2.91 8.30
N LYS A 65 -5.21 4.19 8.27
CA LYS A 65 -5.75 5.15 7.30
C LYS A 65 -4.95 4.98 6.01
N PHE A 66 -5.63 4.67 4.92
CA PHE A 66 -5.06 4.69 3.58
C PHE A 66 -4.96 6.13 3.08
#